data_AF-A0A1E5NCR0-F1
#
_entry.id   AF-A0A1E5NCR0-F1
#
_cell.length_a   1.000
_cell.length_b   1.000
_cell.length_c   1.000
_cell.angle_alpha   90.00
_cell.angle_beta   90.00
_cell.angle_gamma   90.00
#
_symmetry.space_group_name_H-M   'P 1'
#
loop_
_entity.id
_entity.type
_entity.pdbx_description
1 polymer ?
#
loop_
_entity_poly.entity_id
_entity_poly.type
_entity_poly.pdbx_seq_one_letter_code
_entity_poly.pdbx_strand_id
1 'polypeptide(L)'
;MDYANVRLYEIASMLSPSVYETIFYSQYQGRSDKDAMILDDETFERCHVSDNVYKNFLFSNAARLGKSIDYIGLNQMHSAVIEDMKITENEISVKLNDIILTNLANTLIDIKSMDLRLEPFYITLLFKGINYYSNNYIDENEKLIPTDESPVNSVYRQDQLSFINDKHIDIVISTQYVDNKLKYIIINCSNIEVVESAKDTWKNIFKNDFSMLYEYFQNIRKSSNLIMEGTIYKTIISGYEKFMDDFIDLDDF
;
A
#
# COMPACT_ATOMS: atom_id res chain seq x y z
N MET A 1 16.34 -18.47 1.71
CA MET A 1 16.64 -17.04 1.92
C MET A 1 15.53 -16.45 2.79
N ASP A 2 15.83 -15.54 3.73
CA ASP A 2 14.78 -14.84 4.50
C ASP A 2 14.25 -13.68 3.65
N TYR A 3 13.13 -13.92 2.97
CA TYR A 3 12.52 -12.93 2.09
C TYR A 3 11.84 -11.79 2.86
N ALA A 4 11.78 -11.83 4.20
CA ALA A 4 11.13 -10.79 5.01
C ALA A 4 11.66 -9.38 4.71
N ASN A 5 12.94 -9.26 4.32
CA ASN A 5 13.61 -8.01 4.01
C ASN A 5 13.87 -7.78 2.52
N VAL A 6 13.51 -8.72 1.64
CA VAL A 6 13.67 -8.59 0.18
C VAL A 6 12.57 -7.69 -0.35
N ARG A 7 12.93 -6.63 -1.07
CA ARG A 7 11.94 -5.69 -1.59
C ARG A 7 11.21 -6.34 -2.76
N LEU A 8 9.90 -6.15 -2.85
CA LEU A 8 9.06 -6.88 -3.80
C LEU A 8 9.53 -6.74 -5.27
N TYR A 9 10.13 -5.60 -5.65
CA TYR A 9 10.69 -5.42 -6.99
C TYR A 9 11.94 -6.27 -7.30
N GLU A 10 12.68 -6.70 -6.29
CA GLU A 10 13.86 -7.58 -6.45
C GLU A 10 13.45 -8.97 -6.93
N ILE A 11 12.18 -9.34 -6.72
CA ILE A 11 11.55 -10.57 -7.18
C ILE A 11 10.39 -10.30 -8.17
N ALA A 12 10.26 -9.07 -8.71
CA ALA A 12 9.14 -8.70 -9.59
C ALA A 12 9.04 -9.58 -10.85
N SER A 13 10.18 -9.96 -11.44
CA SER A 13 10.22 -10.86 -12.60
C SER A 13 9.62 -12.24 -12.31
N MET A 14 9.72 -12.70 -11.06
CA MET A 14 9.16 -13.97 -10.59
C MET A 14 7.67 -13.86 -10.25
N LEU A 15 7.19 -12.65 -9.94
CA LEU A 15 5.83 -12.40 -9.47
C LEU A 15 4.88 -11.93 -10.58
N SER A 16 5.37 -11.15 -11.55
CA SER A 16 4.60 -10.75 -12.73
C SER A 16 5.53 -10.18 -13.83
N PRO A 17 5.62 -10.84 -15.00
CA PRO A 17 6.40 -10.33 -16.14
C PRO A 17 5.94 -8.95 -16.65
N SER A 18 4.64 -8.63 -16.57
CA SER A 18 4.08 -7.34 -17.00
C SER A 18 4.45 -6.19 -16.06
N VAL A 19 4.53 -6.46 -14.75
CA VAL A 19 5.04 -5.52 -13.73
C VAL A 19 6.52 -5.23 -13.97
N TYR A 20 7.29 -6.26 -14.30
CA TYR A 20 8.71 -6.18 -14.59
C TYR A 20 9.03 -5.31 -15.83
N GLU A 21 8.33 -5.53 -16.95
CA GLU A 21 8.56 -4.74 -18.17
C GLU A 21 8.25 -3.26 -17.96
N THR A 22 7.18 -2.93 -17.22
CA THR A 22 6.68 -1.55 -17.15
C THR A 22 7.46 -0.66 -16.20
N ILE A 23 7.88 -1.19 -15.05
CA ILE A 23 8.74 -0.44 -14.14
C ILE A 23 10.10 -0.15 -14.81
N PHE A 24 10.60 -1.10 -15.60
CA PHE A 24 11.79 -0.91 -16.41
C PHE A 24 11.58 0.13 -17.53
N TYR A 25 10.54 0.00 -18.36
CA TYR A 25 10.29 0.98 -19.44
C TYR A 25 10.01 2.40 -18.94
N SER A 26 9.34 2.58 -17.81
CA SER A 26 9.08 3.89 -17.22
C SER A 26 10.35 4.58 -16.68
N GLN A 27 11.37 3.82 -16.28
CA GLN A 27 12.70 4.37 -15.94
C GLN A 27 13.49 4.84 -17.15
N TYR A 28 13.39 4.11 -18.26
CA TYR A 28 14.25 4.32 -19.42
C TYR A 28 13.64 5.23 -20.49
N GLN A 29 12.32 5.50 -20.47
CA GLN A 29 11.74 6.56 -21.32
C GLN A 29 12.26 7.96 -21.01
N GLY A 30 12.84 8.19 -19.83
CA GLY A 30 13.50 9.45 -19.46
C GLY A 30 14.96 9.59 -19.92
N ARG A 31 15.58 8.53 -20.46
CA ARG A 31 16.95 8.58 -21.00
C ARG A 31 16.87 8.59 -22.52
N SER A 32 17.48 9.60 -23.13
CA SER A 32 17.51 9.86 -24.58
C SER A 32 18.22 8.82 -25.44
N ASP A 33 18.75 7.75 -24.83
CA ASP A 33 19.64 6.82 -25.50
C ASP A 33 18.82 5.66 -26.06
N LYS A 34 18.29 5.89 -27.27
CA LYS A 34 17.56 4.94 -28.12
C LYS A 34 18.43 3.85 -28.74
N ASP A 35 19.61 3.59 -28.19
CA ASP A 35 20.47 2.51 -28.66
C ASP A 35 20.27 1.30 -27.74
N ALA A 36 19.53 0.33 -28.30
CA ALA A 36 19.17 -0.96 -27.75
C ALA A 36 20.18 -1.52 -26.72
N MET A 37 19.81 -1.46 -25.43
CA MET A 37 20.34 -2.42 -24.46
C MET A 37 19.76 -3.79 -24.81
N ILE A 38 20.62 -4.68 -25.33
CA ILE A 38 20.32 -6.11 -25.33
C ILE A 38 20.38 -6.54 -23.87
N LEU A 39 19.22 -6.89 -23.33
CA LEU A 39 19.02 -7.23 -21.94
C LEU A 39 19.49 -8.67 -21.69
N ASP A 40 20.64 -8.83 -21.05
CA ASP A 40 21.08 -10.09 -20.47
C ASP A 40 20.82 -10.13 -18.95
N ASP A 41 20.79 -11.32 -18.37
CA ASP A 41 20.53 -11.57 -16.94
C ASP A 41 21.41 -10.73 -16.01
N GLU A 42 22.63 -10.38 -16.45
CA GLU A 42 23.61 -9.59 -15.68
C GLU A 42 23.25 -8.10 -15.56
N THR A 43 22.55 -7.56 -16.56
CA THR A 43 22.06 -6.18 -16.57
C THR A 43 20.87 -5.99 -15.61
N PHE A 44 20.09 -7.04 -15.38
CA PHE A 44 18.91 -7.04 -14.51
C PHE A 44 19.25 -7.05 -13.02
N GLU A 45 20.31 -7.75 -12.60
CA GLU A 45 20.79 -7.72 -11.22
C GLU A 45 21.23 -6.30 -10.77
N ARG A 46 21.50 -5.40 -11.73
CA ARG A 46 22.01 -4.04 -11.48
C ARG A 46 20.94 -2.94 -11.51
N CYS A 47 19.71 -3.22 -11.97
CA CYS A 47 18.69 -2.19 -12.18
C CYS A 47 17.74 -2.06 -10.97
N HIS A 48 18.21 -1.40 -9.92
CA HIS A 48 17.40 -1.08 -8.73
C HIS A 48 16.31 -0.04 -9.05
N VAL A 49 15.05 -0.35 -8.72
CA VAL A 49 13.94 0.61 -8.86
C VAL A 49 13.86 1.49 -7.63
N SER A 50 14.20 2.78 -7.77
CA SER A 50 14.07 3.72 -6.65
C SER A 50 12.60 3.98 -6.32
N ASP A 51 12.30 4.09 -5.03
CA ASP A 51 10.96 4.39 -4.49
C ASP A 51 10.33 5.64 -5.15
N ASN A 52 11.14 6.68 -5.42
CA ASN A 52 10.68 7.92 -6.06
C ASN A 52 10.15 7.70 -7.47
N VAL A 53 10.80 6.83 -8.27
CA VAL A 53 10.33 6.51 -9.62
C VAL A 53 8.98 5.81 -9.55
N TYR A 54 8.84 4.83 -8.65
CA TYR A 54 7.60 4.08 -8.52
C TYR A 54 6.45 4.96 -7.98
N LYS A 55 6.73 5.86 -7.04
CA LYS A 55 5.77 6.90 -6.62
C LYS A 55 5.34 7.77 -7.80
N ASN A 56 6.28 8.25 -8.62
CA ASN A 56 5.97 9.05 -9.80
C ASN A 56 5.12 8.26 -10.81
N PHE A 57 5.36 6.96 -10.97
CA PHE A 57 4.54 6.08 -11.79
C PHE A 57 3.10 6.01 -11.26
N LEU A 58 2.90 5.77 -9.96
CA LEU A 58 1.56 5.75 -9.34
C LEU A 58 0.85 7.11 -9.51
N PHE A 59 1.55 8.21 -9.24
CA PHE A 59 1.01 9.57 -9.42
C PHE A 59 0.63 9.86 -10.88
N SER A 60 1.44 9.44 -11.84
CA SER A 60 1.13 9.60 -13.27
C SER A 60 -0.11 8.81 -13.69
N ASN A 61 -0.46 7.77 -12.93
CA ASN A 61 -1.65 6.95 -13.12
C ASN A 61 -2.79 7.28 -12.14
N ALA A 62 -2.73 8.40 -11.41
CA ALA A 62 -3.73 8.74 -10.39
C ALA A 62 -5.16 8.81 -10.94
N ALA A 63 -5.33 9.29 -12.18
CA ALA A 63 -6.65 9.31 -12.83
C ALA A 63 -7.23 7.90 -13.01
N ARG A 64 -6.37 6.91 -13.27
CA ARG A 64 -6.76 5.51 -13.48
C ARG A 64 -7.05 4.79 -12.17
N LEU A 65 -6.30 5.12 -11.13
CA LEU A 65 -6.43 4.54 -9.80
C LEU A 65 -7.56 5.18 -8.98
N GLY A 66 -7.90 6.44 -9.25
CA GLY A 66 -8.88 7.18 -8.47
C GLY A 66 -8.50 7.20 -6.99
N LYS A 67 -9.45 6.87 -6.10
CA LYS A 67 -9.21 6.81 -4.65
C LYS A 67 -8.28 5.68 -4.21
N SER A 68 -8.07 4.66 -5.03
CA SER A 68 -7.24 3.52 -4.64
C SER A 68 -5.78 3.88 -4.43
N ILE A 69 -5.28 4.95 -5.07
CA ILE A 69 -3.90 5.46 -4.92
C ILE A 69 -3.51 5.83 -3.48
N ASP A 70 -4.49 6.02 -2.61
CA ASP A 70 -4.28 6.35 -1.19
C ASP A 70 -3.97 5.11 -0.33
N TYR A 71 -4.24 3.91 -0.86
CA TYR A 71 -4.07 2.63 -0.18
C TYR A 71 -3.28 1.59 -0.99
N ILE A 72 -3.03 1.84 -2.27
CA ILE A 72 -2.17 1.02 -3.11
C ILE A 72 -0.87 1.76 -3.42
N GLY A 73 0.25 1.15 -3.06
CA GLY A 73 1.57 1.72 -3.26
C GLY A 73 2.59 1.26 -2.22
N LEU A 74 3.72 1.96 -2.18
CA LEU A 74 4.83 1.62 -1.29
C LEU A 74 4.41 1.78 0.17
N ASN A 75 4.36 0.67 0.89
CA ASN A 75 4.04 0.56 2.32
C ASN A 75 2.76 1.23 2.81
N GLN A 76 1.85 1.67 1.93
CA GLN A 76 0.66 2.42 2.35
C GLN A 76 -0.22 1.59 3.30
N MET A 77 -0.47 0.32 3.00
CA MET A 77 -1.22 -0.59 3.86
C MET A 77 -0.33 -1.52 4.69
N HIS A 78 0.95 -1.17 4.89
CA HIS A 78 1.83 -1.98 5.71
C HIS A 78 1.23 -2.22 7.11
N SER A 79 1.42 -3.41 7.67
CA SER A 79 0.86 -3.86 8.95
C SER A 79 -0.68 -3.94 9.02
N ALA A 80 -1.42 -3.61 7.95
CA ALA A 80 -2.85 -3.85 7.91
C ALA A 80 -3.16 -5.36 7.91
N VAL A 81 -4.26 -5.74 8.55
CA VAL A 81 -4.67 -7.16 8.67
C VAL A 81 -5.83 -7.43 7.73
N ILE A 82 -5.76 -8.52 6.95
CA ILE A 82 -6.89 -9.01 6.17
C ILE A 82 -7.90 -9.64 7.11
N GLU A 83 -9.04 -9.00 7.32
CA GLU A 83 -10.10 -9.51 8.19
C GLU A 83 -11.09 -10.39 7.44
N ASP A 84 -11.33 -10.06 6.17
CA ASP A 84 -12.25 -10.80 5.32
C ASP A 84 -11.82 -10.69 3.86
N MET A 85 -12.06 -11.75 3.11
CA MET A 85 -11.82 -11.79 1.68
C MET A 85 -12.93 -12.58 0.99
N LYS A 86 -13.60 -11.95 0.04
CA LYS A 86 -14.66 -12.57 -0.76
C LYS A 86 -14.26 -12.58 -2.21
N ILE A 87 -14.42 -13.73 -2.85
CA ILE A 87 -14.03 -13.95 -4.25
C ILE A 87 -15.28 -14.38 -5.01
N THR A 88 -15.56 -13.67 -6.09
CA THR A 88 -16.61 -13.99 -7.06
C THR A 88 -16.01 -14.00 -8.45
N GLU A 89 -16.77 -14.39 -9.47
CA GLU A 89 -16.28 -14.43 -10.86
C GLU A 89 -15.76 -13.08 -11.36
N ASN A 90 -16.39 -11.97 -10.95
CA ASN A 90 -16.08 -10.63 -11.49
C ASN A 90 -15.49 -9.67 -10.46
N GLU A 91 -15.40 -10.08 -9.20
CA GLU A 91 -14.97 -9.20 -8.12
C GLU A 91 -14.25 -9.95 -7.01
N ILE A 92 -13.18 -9.33 -6.52
CA ILE A 92 -12.53 -9.69 -5.26
C ILE A 92 -12.66 -8.52 -4.30
N SER A 93 -13.20 -8.79 -3.12
CA SER A 93 -13.32 -7.82 -2.02
C SER A 93 -12.37 -8.20 -0.91
N VAL A 94 -11.49 -7.30 -0.51
CA VAL A 94 -10.55 -7.48 0.61
C VAL A 94 -10.85 -6.42 1.67
N LYS A 95 -11.29 -6.87 2.85
CA LYS A 95 -11.51 -5.99 4.01
C LYS A 95 -10.27 -5.97 4.88
N LEU A 96 -9.73 -4.77 5.08
CA LEU A 96 -8.49 -4.51 5.79
C LEU A 96 -8.76 -3.76 7.09
N ASN A 97 -8.16 -4.22 8.19
CA ASN A 97 -8.06 -3.46 9.42
C ASN A 97 -6.79 -2.60 9.39
N ASP A 98 -6.95 -1.28 9.44
CA ASP A 98 -5.87 -0.31 9.40
C ASP A 98 -5.25 -0.12 10.79
N ILE A 99 -4.27 -0.98 11.07
CA ILE A 99 -3.55 -0.99 12.35
C ILE A 99 -2.75 0.31 12.55
N ILE A 100 -2.23 0.90 11.46
CA ILE A 100 -1.46 2.16 11.56
C ILE A 100 -2.38 3.29 12.02
N LEU A 101 -3.58 3.41 11.44
CA LEU A 101 -4.55 4.41 11.87
C LEU A 101 -5.02 4.16 13.31
N THR A 102 -5.18 2.89 13.69
CA THR A 102 -5.47 2.48 15.08
C THR A 102 -4.38 2.97 16.04
N ASN A 103 -3.11 2.81 15.69
CA ASN A 103 -1.97 3.26 16.51
C ASN A 103 -1.90 4.79 16.61
N LEU A 104 -2.19 5.51 15.52
CA LEU A 104 -2.30 6.97 15.54
C LEU A 104 -3.40 7.41 16.50
N ALA A 105 -4.58 6.79 16.40
CA ALA A 105 -5.74 7.09 17.26
C ALA A 105 -5.43 6.84 18.74
N ASN A 106 -4.83 5.70 19.08
CA ASN A 106 -4.38 5.39 20.44
C ASN A 106 -3.39 6.45 20.95
N THR A 107 -2.40 6.80 20.12
CA THR A 107 -1.39 7.81 20.48
C THR A 107 -2.03 9.17 20.75
N LEU A 108 -3.02 9.57 19.95
CA LEU A 108 -3.77 10.82 20.16
C LEU A 108 -4.55 10.80 21.48
N ILE A 109 -5.26 9.69 21.75
CA ILE A 109 -6.00 9.49 23.01
C ILE A 109 -5.06 9.63 24.20
N ASP A 110 -3.89 9.00 24.15
CA ASP A 110 -2.88 9.05 25.22
C ASP A 110 -2.35 10.47 25.43
N ILE A 111 -1.92 11.15 24.36
CA ILE A 111 -1.35 12.51 24.42
C ILE A 111 -2.36 13.51 24.99
N LYS A 112 -3.63 13.39 24.57
CA LYS A 112 -4.70 14.31 24.98
C LYS A 112 -5.45 13.84 26.22
N SER A 113 -5.07 12.69 26.79
CA SER A 113 -5.71 12.07 27.96
C SER A 113 -7.24 11.96 27.80
N MET A 114 -7.68 11.48 26.63
CA MET A 114 -9.11 11.33 26.33
C MET A 114 -9.67 10.04 26.93
N ASP A 115 -10.90 10.07 27.41
CA ASP A 115 -11.64 8.87 27.82
C ASP A 115 -12.52 8.38 26.65
N LEU A 116 -11.88 7.72 25.67
CA LEU A 116 -12.52 7.22 24.47
C LEU A 116 -12.16 5.74 24.25
N ARG A 117 -13.13 4.97 23.75
CA ARG A 117 -12.89 3.59 23.31
C ARG A 117 -12.75 3.56 21.79
N LEU A 118 -11.67 2.96 21.30
CA LEU A 118 -11.49 2.76 19.86
C LEU A 118 -12.33 1.61 19.32
N GLU A 119 -12.83 1.84 18.12
CA GLU A 119 -13.36 0.82 17.22
C GLU A 119 -12.34 0.59 16.09
N PRO A 120 -12.32 -0.61 15.47
CA PRO A 120 -11.40 -0.88 14.36
C PRO A 120 -11.66 0.03 13.17
N PHE A 121 -10.59 0.46 12.51
CA PHE A 121 -10.66 1.27 11.31
C PHE A 121 -10.58 0.36 10.09
N TYR A 122 -11.68 0.26 9.33
CA TYR A 122 -11.73 -0.62 8.17
C TYR A 122 -11.64 0.12 6.85
N ILE A 123 -10.91 -0.47 5.92
CA ILE A 123 -10.83 -0.07 4.51
C ILE A 123 -11.15 -1.32 3.69
N THR A 124 -12.02 -1.20 2.68
CA THR A 124 -12.32 -2.32 1.78
C THR A 124 -11.83 -1.98 0.38
N LEU A 125 -10.94 -2.82 -0.16
CA LEU A 125 -10.50 -2.77 -1.55
C LEU A 125 -11.37 -3.71 -2.39
N LEU A 126 -12.00 -3.17 -3.44
CA LEU A 126 -12.84 -3.91 -4.36
C LEU A 126 -12.17 -3.96 -5.73
N PHE A 127 -11.61 -5.10 -6.08
CA PHE A 127 -11.03 -5.36 -7.40
C PHE A 127 -12.13 -5.85 -8.34
N LYS A 128 -12.39 -5.14 -9.43
CA LYS A 128 -13.50 -5.39 -10.37
C LYS A 128 -12.99 -5.86 -11.72
N GLY A 129 -13.77 -6.67 -12.43
CA GLY A 129 -13.43 -7.19 -13.75
C GLY A 129 -12.16 -8.04 -13.67
N ILE A 130 -12.23 -9.09 -12.85
CA ILE A 130 -11.12 -10.00 -12.55
C ILE A 130 -10.79 -10.83 -13.79
N ASN A 131 -9.52 -10.81 -14.20
CA ASN A 131 -9.01 -11.73 -15.22
C ASN A 131 -8.24 -12.88 -14.58
N TYR A 132 -7.55 -12.63 -13.46
CA TYR A 132 -6.73 -13.61 -12.77
C TYR A 132 -6.59 -13.30 -11.29
N TYR A 133 -6.54 -14.35 -10.48
CA TYR A 133 -6.23 -14.29 -9.06
C TYR A 133 -5.45 -15.53 -8.65
N SER A 134 -4.42 -15.34 -7.82
CA SER A 134 -3.76 -16.44 -7.13
C SER A 134 -3.18 -16.00 -5.79
N ASN A 135 -3.13 -16.94 -4.86
CA ASN A 135 -2.31 -16.83 -3.66
C ASN A 135 -1.12 -17.77 -3.81
N ASN A 136 0.08 -17.30 -3.45
CA ASN A 136 1.32 -18.01 -3.73
C ASN A 136 2.30 -17.90 -2.57
N TYR A 137 3.31 -18.75 -2.57
CA TYR A 137 4.52 -18.60 -1.77
C TYR A 137 5.75 -18.85 -2.64
N ILE A 138 6.92 -18.40 -2.18
CA ILE A 138 8.20 -18.75 -2.82
C ILE A 138 8.80 -19.95 -2.07
N ASP A 139 9.07 -21.02 -2.80
CA ASP A 139 9.70 -22.22 -2.25
C ASP A 139 11.21 -22.07 -2.06
N GLU A 140 11.85 -23.11 -1.55
CA GLU A 140 13.30 -23.16 -1.34
C GLU A 140 14.15 -23.12 -2.61
N ASN A 141 13.53 -23.36 -3.78
CA ASN A 141 14.16 -23.28 -5.10
C ASN A 141 13.86 -21.95 -5.81
N GLU A 142 13.36 -20.96 -5.08
CA GLU A 142 13.02 -19.62 -5.59
C GLU A 142 11.91 -19.66 -6.65
N LYS A 143 11.00 -20.64 -6.57
CA LYS A 143 9.85 -20.77 -7.47
C LYS A 143 8.59 -20.28 -6.80
N LEU A 144 7.76 -19.58 -7.57
CA LEU A 144 6.41 -19.20 -7.16
C LEU A 144 5.49 -20.42 -7.23
N ILE A 145 4.97 -20.84 -6.07
CA ILE A 145 4.09 -22.00 -5.95
C ILE A 145 2.69 -21.52 -5.50
N PRO A 146 1.62 -21.85 -6.26
CA PRO A 146 0.25 -21.57 -5.85
C PRO A 146 -0.13 -22.28 -4.55
N THR A 147 -1.01 -21.67 -3.77
CA THR A 147 -1.53 -22.23 -2.53
C THR A 147 -3.00 -21.87 -2.33
N ASP A 148 -3.76 -22.81 -1.75
CA ASP A 148 -5.17 -22.62 -1.38
C ASP A 148 -5.34 -22.07 0.04
N GLU A 149 -4.25 -21.73 0.74
CA GLU A 149 -4.31 -21.12 2.06
C GLU A 149 -5.06 -19.78 2.01
N SER A 150 -6.04 -19.61 2.90
CA SER A 150 -6.86 -18.40 2.95
C SER A 150 -6.05 -17.24 3.55
N PRO A 151 -5.90 -16.10 2.86
CA PRO A 151 -5.11 -14.98 3.37
C PRO A 151 -5.76 -14.22 4.54
N VAL A 152 -6.94 -14.63 5.01
CA VAL A 152 -7.57 -14.04 6.20
C VAL A 152 -6.68 -14.21 7.43
N ASN A 153 -6.59 -13.16 8.25
CA ASN A 153 -5.66 -12.96 9.37
C ASN A 153 -4.19 -12.79 8.98
N SER A 154 -3.85 -12.75 7.70
CA SER A 154 -2.50 -12.37 7.27
C SER A 154 -2.32 -10.84 7.34
N VAL A 155 -1.09 -10.43 7.63
CA VAL A 155 -0.66 -9.05 7.77
C VAL A 155 0.05 -8.62 6.50
N TYR A 156 -0.28 -7.44 5.99
CA TYR A 156 0.45 -6.81 4.88
C TYR A 156 1.90 -6.51 5.32
N ARG A 157 2.90 -7.04 4.61
CA ARG A 157 4.29 -6.94 5.05
C ARG A 157 5.19 -6.07 4.18
N GLN A 158 5.04 -6.08 2.87
CA GLN A 158 5.97 -5.37 1.98
C GLN A 158 5.24 -4.52 0.94
N ASP A 159 6.01 -3.72 0.23
CA ASP A 159 5.58 -2.80 -0.82
C ASP A 159 4.71 -3.43 -1.89
N GLN A 160 3.47 -2.98 -2.06
CA GLN A 160 2.63 -3.49 -3.14
C GLN A 160 3.23 -3.14 -4.50
N LEU A 161 3.37 -4.13 -5.38
CA LEU A 161 3.73 -3.92 -6.77
C LEU A 161 2.45 -3.81 -7.59
N SER A 162 2.34 -2.75 -8.36
CA SER A 162 1.18 -2.44 -9.19
C SER A 162 1.66 -2.13 -10.60
N PHE A 163 1.16 -2.87 -11.57
CA PHE A 163 1.20 -2.49 -12.97
C PHE A 163 -0.16 -1.93 -13.35
N ILE A 164 -0.15 -0.85 -14.11
CA ILE A 164 -1.35 -0.12 -14.49
C ILE A 164 -1.20 0.23 -15.97
N ASN A 165 -2.20 -0.13 -16.76
CA ASN A 165 -2.37 0.38 -18.10
C ASN A 165 -3.85 0.68 -18.38
N ASP A 166 -4.13 1.07 -19.62
CA ASP A 166 -5.46 1.47 -20.07
C ASP A 166 -6.51 0.35 -19.92
N LYS A 167 -6.09 -0.91 -19.88
CA LYS A 167 -6.96 -2.10 -19.90
C LYS A 167 -7.01 -2.83 -18.55
N HIS A 168 -5.88 -3.03 -17.89
CA HIS A 168 -5.79 -3.84 -16.68
C HIS A 168 -4.82 -3.24 -15.66
N ILE A 169 -5.03 -3.67 -14.42
CA ILE A 169 -4.21 -3.40 -13.25
C ILE A 169 -3.77 -4.76 -12.70
N ASP A 170 -2.47 -5.05 -12.69
CA ASP A 170 -1.90 -6.17 -11.94
C ASP A 170 -1.42 -5.67 -10.59
N ILE A 171 -1.79 -6.34 -9.51
CA ILE A 171 -1.32 -6.03 -8.16
C ILE A 171 -0.76 -7.29 -7.51
N VAL A 172 0.40 -7.13 -6.89
CA VAL A 172 0.99 -8.11 -5.99
C VAL A 172 1.02 -7.53 -4.58
N ILE A 173 0.36 -8.21 -3.66
CA ILE A 173 0.32 -7.89 -2.24
C ILE A 173 1.08 -8.97 -1.50
N SER A 174 2.12 -8.60 -0.76
CA SER A 174 2.77 -9.53 0.16
C SER A 174 2.09 -9.54 1.51
N THR A 175 1.82 -10.75 1.99
CA THR A 175 1.25 -10.95 3.32
C THR A 175 2.02 -12.01 4.10
N GLN A 176 1.85 -12.00 5.41
CA GLN A 176 2.44 -13.00 6.30
C GLN A 176 1.49 -13.20 7.48
N TYR A 177 1.25 -14.45 7.88
CA TYR A 177 0.64 -14.68 9.19
C TYR A 177 1.69 -14.39 10.27
N VAL A 178 1.24 -14.05 11.47
CA VAL A 178 2.10 -13.65 12.61
C VAL A 178 3.26 -14.64 12.86
N ASP A 179 3.09 -15.93 12.52
CA ASP A 179 4.03 -17.00 12.80
C ASP A 179 4.64 -17.70 11.54
N ASN A 180 4.40 -17.21 10.30
CA ASN A 180 4.59 -17.98 9.04
C ASN A 180 5.54 -17.37 7.98
N LYS A 181 5.75 -18.10 6.87
CA LYS A 181 6.42 -17.64 5.63
C LYS A 181 5.62 -16.55 4.89
N LEU A 182 6.32 -15.69 4.14
CA LEU A 182 5.70 -14.74 3.22
C LEU A 182 4.84 -15.43 2.16
N LYS A 183 3.72 -14.78 1.84
CA LYS A 183 2.76 -15.14 0.82
C LYS A 183 2.56 -13.96 -0.13
N TYR A 184 2.15 -14.24 -1.35
CA TYR A 184 1.97 -13.26 -2.41
C TYR A 184 0.61 -13.45 -3.07
N ILE A 185 -0.27 -12.48 -2.84
CA ILE A 185 -1.58 -12.39 -3.46
C ILE A 185 -1.41 -11.62 -4.77
N ILE A 186 -1.70 -12.26 -5.89
CA ILE A 186 -1.62 -11.67 -7.23
C ILE A 186 -3.03 -11.49 -7.77
N ILE A 187 -3.39 -10.26 -8.14
CA ILE A 187 -4.71 -9.90 -8.68
C ILE A 187 -4.51 -9.16 -9.99
N ASN A 188 -5.08 -9.68 -11.08
CA ASN A 188 -5.28 -8.94 -12.33
C ASN A 188 -6.75 -8.53 -12.43
N CYS A 189 -6.99 -7.23 -12.50
CA CYS A 189 -8.32 -6.66 -12.53
C CYS A 189 -8.42 -5.50 -13.53
N SER A 190 -9.65 -5.09 -13.82
CA SER A 190 -9.93 -3.93 -14.67
C SER A 190 -10.09 -2.64 -13.87
N ASN A 191 -10.45 -2.69 -12.59
CA ASN A 191 -10.60 -1.50 -11.77
C ASN A 191 -10.43 -1.81 -10.28
N ILE A 192 -10.08 -0.79 -9.50
CA ILE A 192 -10.01 -0.88 -8.04
C ILE A 192 -10.85 0.24 -7.45
N GLU A 193 -11.84 -0.14 -6.66
CA GLU A 193 -12.65 0.78 -5.88
C GLU A 193 -12.32 0.65 -4.41
N VAL A 194 -12.59 1.73 -3.65
CA VAL A 194 -12.33 1.76 -2.20
C VAL A 194 -13.57 2.19 -1.46
N VAL A 195 -13.91 1.43 -0.42
CA VAL A 195 -14.90 1.82 0.60
C VAL A 195 -14.14 2.15 1.88
N GLU A 196 -14.08 3.45 2.20
CA GLU A 196 -13.31 4.01 3.31
C GLU A 196 -14.18 4.22 4.56
N SER A 197 -14.59 3.14 5.22
CA SER A 197 -15.33 3.25 6.50
C SER A 197 -14.49 3.85 7.63
N ALA A 198 -13.17 3.76 7.55
CA ALA A 198 -12.23 4.29 8.54
C ALA A 198 -12.43 5.79 8.81
N LYS A 199 -12.73 6.58 7.78
CA LYS A 199 -12.96 8.03 7.91
C LYS A 199 -14.21 8.34 8.72
N ASP A 200 -15.28 7.59 8.52
CA ASP A 200 -16.52 7.75 9.28
C ASP A 200 -16.34 7.29 10.73
N THR A 201 -15.65 6.16 10.96
CA THR A 201 -15.26 5.72 12.30
C THR A 201 -14.43 6.77 13.02
N TRP A 202 -13.44 7.38 12.35
CA TRP A 202 -12.61 8.45 12.91
C TRP A 202 -13.46 9.65 13.34
N LYS A 203 -14.33 10.13 12.44
CA LYS A 203 -15.25 11.24 12.73
C LYS A 203 -16.22 10.91 13.86
N ASN A 204 -16.65 9.66 14.00
CA ASN A 204 -17.54 9.28 15.08
C ASN A 204 -16.82 9.26 16.45
N ILE A 205 -15.58 8.77 16.49
CA ILE A 205 -14.77 8.71 17.72
C ILE A 205 -14.31 10.10 18.15
N PHE A 206 -13.72 10.86 17.23
CA PHE A 206 -13.06 12.14 17.52
C PHE A 206 -13.89 13.37 17.16
N LYS A 207 -15.13 13.18 16.69
CA LYS A 207 -16.00 14.25 16.20
C LYS A 207 -15.29 15.07 15.10
N ASN A 208 -15.61 16.34 14.98
CA ASN A 208 -14.96 17.24 14.02
C ASN A 208 -13.61 17.78 14.51
N ASP A 209 -13.27 17.60 15.80
CA ASP A 209 -12.12 18.23 16.46
C ASP A 209 -10.77 17.80 15.86
N PHE A 210 -10.71 16.58 15.30
CA PHE A 210 -9.49 16.01 14.71
C PHE A 210 -9.69 15.53 13.27
N SER A 211 -10.69 16.06 12.56
CA SER A 211 -10.91 15.69 11.15
C SER A 211 -9.73 16.08 10.25
N MET A 212 -9.07 17.21 10.52
CA MET A 212 -7.90 17.63 9.75
C MET A 212 -6.65 16.77 10.04
N LEU A 213 -6.51 16.23 11.26
CA LEU A 213 -5.44 15.28 11.56
C LEU A 213 -5.56 14.01 10.71
N TYR A 214 -6.78 13.52 10.47
CA TYR A 214 -7.00 12.39 9.56
C TYR A 214 -6.50 12.70 8.15
N GLU A 215 -6.91 13.84 7.58
CA GLU A 215 -6.48 14.26 6.24
C GLU A 215 -4.96 14.48 6.15
N TYR A 216 -4.38 15.13 7.18
CA TYR A 216 -2.94 15.33 7.30
C TYR A 216 -2.19 13.99 7.33
N PHE A 217 -2.68 13.03 8.10
CA PHE A 217 -2.12 11.68 8.15
C PHE A 217 -2.21 10.97 6.80
N GLN A 218 -3.35 11.02 6.11
CA GLN A 218 -3.47 10.42 4.76
C GLN A 218 -2.47 11.05 3.79
N ASN A 219 -2.24 12.37 3.85
CA ASN A 219 -1.24 13.03 3.00
C ASN A 219 0.20 12.62 3.33
N ILE A 220 0.53 12.44 4.61
CA ILE A 220 1.83 11.88 5.01
C ILE A 220 2.00 10.47 4.46
N ARG A 221 0.96 9.63 4.53
CA ARG A 221 1.00 8.25 4.04
C ARG A 221 1.26 8.17 2.54
N LYS A 222 0.71 9.11 1.76
CA LYS A 222 0.95 9.22 0.31
C LYS A 222 2.36 9.68 -0.04
N SER A 223 2.89 10.64 0.73
CA SER A 223 4.11 11.37 0.37
C SER A 223 5.38 10.74 0.94
N SER A 224 5.30 10.10 2.10
CA SER A 224 6.47 9.70 2.88
C SER A 224 6.87 8.23 2.67
N ASN A 225 8.13 7.90 2.98
CA ASN A 225 8.61 6.51 3.13
C ASN A 225 8.64 6.14 4.62
N LEU A 226 7.77 6.75 5.44
CA LEU A 226 7.85 6.57 6.88
C LEU A 226 7.47 5.15 7.25
N ILE A 227 8.38 4.47 7.95
CA ILE A 227 8.06 3.25 8.66
C ILE A 227 7.19 3.67 9.85
N MET A 228 5.93 3.25 9.82
CA MET A 228 4.92 3.72 10.76
C MET A 228 5.00 2.95 12.09
N GLU A 229 6.09 3.16 12.83
CA GLU A 229 6.38 2.46 14.08
C GLU A 229 6.86 3.39 15.20
N GLY A 230 6.62 2.98 16.45
CA GLY A 230 7.17 3.62 17.64
C GLY A 230 6.75 5.07 17.81
N THR A 231 7.72 5.99 17.86
CA THR A 231 7.49 7.40 18.20
C THR A 231 6.94 8.23 17.04
N ILE A 232 6.88 7.68 15.82
CA ILE A 232 6.49 8.44 14.63
C ILE A 232 5.07 9.01 14.73
N TYR A 233 4.15 8.31 15.40
CA TYR A 233 2.78 8.79 15.62
C TYR A 233 2.75 10.08 16.44
N LYS A 234 3.63 10.20 17.44
CA LYS A 234 3.78 11.43 18.22
C LYS A 234 4.30 12.57 17.35
N THR A 235 5.30 12.29 16.51
CA THR A 235 5.85 13.27 15.56
C THR A 235 4.80 13.74 14.55
N ILE A 236 3.95 12.84 14.05
CA ILE A 236 2.85 13.19 13.13
C ILE A 236 1.85 14.12 13.83
N ILE A 237 1.44 13.80 15.06
CA ILE A 237 0.49 14.61 15.82
C ILE A 237 1.08 15.98 16.13
N SER A 238 2.33 16.07 16.61
CA SER A 238 2.98 17.35 16.86
C SER A 238 3.22 18.16 15.57
N GLY A 239 3.51 17.50 14.45
CA GLY A 239 3.61 18.14 13.15
C GLY A 239 2.28 18.73 12.68
N TYR A 240 1.17 18.01 12.91
CA TYR A 240 -0.18 18.51 12.68
C TYR A 240 -0.51 19.73 13.56
N GLU A 241 -0.21 19.66 14.86
CA GLU A 241 -0.46 20.79 15.77
C GLU A 241 0.28 22.04 15.32
N LYS A 242 1.57 21.91 14.99
CA LYS A 242 2.34 23.02 14.44
C LYS A 242 1.76 23.55 13.13
N PHE A 243 1.34 22.67 12.23
CA PHE A 243 0.69 23.08 10.98
C PHE A 243 -0.59 23.87 11.23
N MET A 244 -1.37 23.48 12.24
CA MET A 244 -2.59 24.20 12.62
C MET A 244 -2.30 25.57 13.22
N ASP A 245 -1.28 25.68 14.07
CA ASP A 245 -0.84 26.95 14.65
C ASP A 245 -0.39 27.93 13.54
N ASP A 246 0.44 27.44 12.61
CA ASP A 246 0.91 28.23 11.46
C ASP A 246 -0.25 28.67 10.54
N PHE A 247 -1.36 27.91 10.47
CA PHE A 247 -2.54 28.24 9.66
C PHE A 247 -3.41 29.30 10.33
N ILE A 248 -3.61 29.19 11.65
CA ILE A 248 -4.39 30.17 12.44
C ILE A 248 -3.70 31.54 12.42
N ASP A 249 -2.37 31.56 12.52
CA ASP A 249 -1.58 32.79 12.46
C ASP A 249 -1.67 33.51 11.09
N LEU A 250 -2.08 32.82 10.01
CA LEU A 250 -2.26 33.40 8.68
C LEU A 250 -3.67 33.98 8.44
N ASP A 251 -4.69 33.50 9.16
CA ASP A 251 -6.07 34.00 9.08
C ASP A 251 -6.27 35.31 9.88
N ASP A 252 -5.31 35.67 10.74
CA ASP A 252 -5.31 36.89 11.56
C ASP A 252 -4.64 38.11 10.87
N PHE A 253 -4.30 38.01 9.57
CA PHE A 253 -3.76 39.10 8.71
C PHE A 253 -4.67 39.45 7.54
#